data_AF-E5XP00-F1
#
_entry.id   AF-E5XP00-F1
#
_cell.length_a   1.000
_cell.length_b   1.000
_cell.length_c   1.000
_cell.angle_alpha   90.00
_cell.angle_beta   90.00
_cell.angle_gamma   90.00
#
_symmetry.space_group_name_H-M   'P 1'
#
loop_
_entity.id
_entity.type
_entity.pdbx_description
1 polymer ?
#
loop_
_entity_poly.entity_id
_entity_poly.type
_entity_poly.pdbx_seq_one_letter_code
_entity_poly.pdbx_strand_id
1 'polypeptide(L)'
;MFVAFGVLFALAMLGLLIWHGRQFFSGSRALPCPPAGAVLATLTVTGVSPERGPDGPEAFCTISGFLNSSELAPTEVYDRIVVLAGGHWPRPGEQLTAFYLPGKAATHWWLEPRAGWNAY
;
A
#
# COMPACT_ATOMS: atom_id res chain seq x y z
N MET A 1 -23.48 -34.97 -17.03
CA MET A 1 -23.80 -33.52 -17.00
C MET A 1 -23.47 -32.87 -15.66
N PHE A 2 -23.96 -33.39 -14.51
CA PHE A 2 -23.68 -32.84 -13.17
C PHE A 2 -22.19 -32.70 -12.77
N VAL A 3 -21.34 -33.66 -13.17
CA VAL A 3 -19.89 -33.61 -12.84
C VAL A 3 -19.18 -32.45 -13.53
N ALA A 4 -19.54 -32.15 -14.78
CA ALA A 4 -18.96 -31.02 -15.52
C ALA A 4 -19.33 -29.67 -14.89
N PHE A 5 -20.59 -29.53 -14.42
CA PHE A 5 -21.03 -28.33 -13.71
C PHE A 5 -20.31 -28.15 -12.37
N GLY A 6 -20.07 -29.24 -11.62
CA GLY A 6 -19.31 -29.19 -10.36
C GLY A 6 -17.87 -28.73 -10.55
N VAL A 7 -17.19 -29.24 -11.59
CA VAL A 7 -15.80 -28.85 -11.91
C VAL A 7 -15.71 -27.38 -12.33
N LEU A 8 -16.64 -26.91 -13.17
CA LEU A 8 -16.69 -25.51 -13.59
C LEU A 8 -16.95 -24.58 -12.40
N PHE A 9 -17.82 -24.97 -11.47
CA PHE A 9 -18.11 -24.19 -10.27
C PHE A 9 -16.91 -24.10 -9.34
N ALA A 10 -16.18 -25.20 -9.14
CA ALA A 10 -14.97 -25.22 -8.32
C ALA A 10 -13.86 -24.33 -8.92
N LEU A 11 -13.67 -24.36 -10.24
CA LEU A 11 -12.71 -23.50 -10.93
C LEU A 11 -13.11 -22.03 -10.86
N ALA A 12 -14.40 -21.72 -10.98
CA ALA A 12 -14.93 -20.37 -10.84
C ALA A 12 -14.72 -19.83 -9.42
N MET A 13 -15.01 -20.63 -8.37
CA MET A 13 -14.75 -20.25 -6.98
C MET A 13 -13.25 -20.04 -6.72
N LEU A 14 -12.39 -20.92 -7.24
CA LEU A 14 -10.94 -20.77 -7.09
C LEU A 14 -10.44 -19.50 -7.78
N GLY A 15 -10.92 -19.21 -9.00
CA GLY A 15 -10.60 -17.98 -9.71
C GLY A 15 -11.05 -16.74 -8.95
N LEU A 16 -12.25 -16.77 -8.37
CA LEU A 16 -12.81 -15.66 -7.59
C LEU A 16 -12.03 -15.46 -6.28
N LEU A 17 -11.59 -16.54 -5.63
CA LEU A 17 -10.76 -16.50 -4.43
C LEU A 17 -9.37 -15.92 -4.71
N ILE A 18 -8.74 -16.31 -5.82
CA ILE A 18 -7.45 -15.75 -6.26
C ILE A 18 -7.61 -14.27 -6.63
N TRP A 19 -8.69 -13.91 -7.32
CA TRP A 19 -8.97 -12.52 -7.70
C TRP A 19 -9.19 -11.62 -6.48
N HIS A 20 -10.07 -12.02 -5.55
CA HIS A 20 -10.26 -11.29 -4.30
C HIS A 20 -9.00 -11.27 -3.43
N GLY A 21 -8.28 -12.38 -3.33
CA GLY A 21 -7.02 -12.44 -2.58
C GLY A 21 -5.99 -11.43 -3.09
N ARG A 22 -5.85 -11.28 -4.41
CA ARG A 22 -4.93 -10.31 -5.01
C ARG A 22 -5.30 -8.85 -4.69
N GLN A 23 -6.59 -8.54 -4.56
CA GLN A 23 -7.07 -7.20 -4.21
C GLN A 23 -6.72 -6.83 -2.77
N PHE A 24 -6.73 -7.80 -1.86
CA PHE A 24 -6.31 -7.58 -0.49
C PHE A 24 -4.80 -7.31 -0.39
N PHE A 25 -3.97 -7.96 -1.20
CA PHE A 25 -2.50 -7.83 -1.10
C PHE A 25 -1.90 -6.65 -1.88
N SER A 26 -2.68 -5.92 -2.68
CA SER A 26 -2.17 -4.84 -3.54
C SER A 26 -2.33 -3.41 -2.98
N GLY A 27 -2.71 -3.26 -1.71
CA GLY A 27 -2.69 -1.98 -1.00
C GLY A 27 -1.47 -1.88 -0.10
N SER A 28 -0.80 -0.73 -0.08
CA SER A 28 0.31 -0.46 0.83
C SER A 28 -0.24 -0.31 2.25
N ARG A 29 -0.34 -1.43 2.95
CA ARG A 29 -0.76 -1.50 4.34
C ARG A 29 0.27 -0.89 5.29
N ALA A 30 -0.13 0.03 6.17
CA ALA A 30 0.69 0.38 7.32
C ALA A 30 0.59 -0.80 8.29
N LEU A 31 1.45 -1.80 8.09
CA LEU A 31 1.48 -2.97 8.96
C LEU A 31 2.27 -2.60 10.22
N PRO A 32 1.76 -2.91 11.43
CA PRO A 32 2.49 -2.70 12.67
C PRO A 32 3.82 -3.49 12.70
N CYS A 33 3.94 -4.52 11.86
CA CYS A 33 5.19 -5.22 11.59
C CYS A 33 5.26 -5.49 10.08
N PRO A 34 6.33 -5.07 9.38
CA PRO A 34 6.51 -5.38 7.97
C PRO A 34 6.62 -6.90 7.77
N PRO A 35 6.19 -7.43 6.61
CA PRO A 35 6.23 -8.87 6.37
C PRO A 35 7.67 -9.41 6.39
N ALA A 36 7.81 -10.68 6.74
CA ALA A 36 9.12 -11.34 6.76
C ALA A 36 9.82 -11.22 5.40
N GLY A 37 11.08 -10.78 5.41
CA GLY A 37 11.87 -10.52 4.20
C GLY A 37 11.68 -9.13 3.58
N ALA A 38 10.91 -8.24 4.21
CA ALA A 38 10.89 -6.83 3.83
C ALA A 38 12.20 -6.13 4.20
N VAL A 39 12.67 -5.26 3.32
CA VAL A 39 13.91 -4.49 3.47
C VAL A 39 13.58 -3.02 3.72
N LEU A 40 14.38 -2.37 4.57
CA LEU A 40 14.25 -0.96 4.89
C LEU A 40 14.57 -0.08 3.68
N ALA A 41 13.76 0.96 3.49
CA ALA A 41 13.95 1.98 2.47
C ALA A 41 13.50 3.35 2.97
N THR A 42 13.90 4.38 2.22
CA THR A 42 13.45 5.75 2.44
C THR A 42 12.58 6.15 1.25
N LEU A 43 11.34 6.55 1.55
CA LEU A 43 10.44 7.16 0.59
C LEU A 43 10.64 8.67 0.61
N THR A 44 11.04 9.24 -0.51
CA THR A 44 11.05 10.70 -0.70
C THR A 44 9.76 11.13 -1.36
N VAL A 45 8.92 11.87 -0.65
CA VAL A 45 7.63 12.34 -1.15
C VAL A 45 7.86 13.43 -2.20
N THR A 46 7.31 13.27 -3.38
CA THR A 46 7.38 14.26 -4.47
C THR A 46 6.06 14.95 -4.74
N GLY A 47 4.95 14.28 -4.45
CA GLY A 47 3.61 14.82 -4.65
C GLY A 47 2.67 14.37 -3.54
N VAL A 48 1.76 15.27 -3.18
CA VAL A 48 0.68 14.98 -2.25
C VAL A 48 -0.60 15.54 -2.86
N SER A 49 -1.50 14.66 -3.24
CA SER A 49 -2.82 15.02 -3.73
C SER A 49 -3.83 14.90 -2.58
N PRO A 50 -4.45 15.99 -2.13
CA PRO A 50 -5.50 15.91 -1.13
C PRO A 50 -6.74 15.30 -1.76
N GLU A 51 -7.22 14.22 -1.17
CA GLU A 51 -8.46 13.59 -1.58
C GLU A 51 -9.44 13.69 -0.42
N ARG A 52 -10.30 14.71 -0.47
CA ARG A 52 -11.28 14.94 0.58
C ARG A 52 -12.28 13.77 0.61
N GLY A 53 -12.18 12.92 1.62
CA GLY A 53 -13.20 11.91 1.98
C GLY A 53 -14.29 12.48 2.89
N PRO A 54 -15.42 11.77 3.06
CA PRO A 54 -16.73 12.36 3.37
C PRO A 54 -16.78 12.94 4.79
N ASP A 55 -17.03 14.25 4.91
CA ASP A 55 -17.48 15.01 6.11
C ASP A 55 -17.24 14.40 7.51
N GLY A 56 -16.05 13.84 7.75
CA GLY A 56 -15.72 13.02 8.92
C GLY A 56 -14.35 13.33 9.51
N PRO A 57 -13.95 12.64 10.61
CA PRO A 57 -12.70 12.92 11.33
C PRO A 57 -11.43 12.41 10.61
N GLU A 58 -11.58 11.81 9.43
CA GLU A 58 -10.50 11.20 8.66
C GLU A 58 -10.39 11.89 7.30
N ALA A 59 -9.17 12.16 6.86
CA ALA A 59 -8.88 12.73 5.55
C ALA A 59 -8.00 11.76 4.76
N PHE A 60 -8.28 11.61 3.46
CA PHE A 60 -7.47 10.76 2.59
C PHE A 60 -6.50 11.63 1.81
N CYS A 61 -5.29 11.12 1.57
CA CYS A 61 -4.40 11.74 0.61
C CYS A 61 -3.63 10.70 -0.16
N THR A 62 -3.39 10.99 -1.42
CA THR A 62 -2.53 10.17 -2.27
C THR A 62 -1.15 10.78 -2.24
N ILE A 63 -0.16 10.01 -1.82
CA ILE A 63 1.25 10.37 -1.88
C ILE A 63 1.90 9.73 -3.10
N SER A 64 2.80 10.47 -3.73
CA SER A 64 3.70 9.96 -4.75
C SER A 64 5.13 10.27 -4.36
N GLY A 65 6.06 9.40 -4.74
CA GLY A 65 7.46 9.58 -4.37
C GLY A 65 8.39 8.52 -4.94
N PHE A 66 9.64 8.58 -4.50
CA PHE A 66 10.67 7.61 -4.85
C PHE A 66 11.14 6.84 -3.62
N LEU A 67 11.05 5.51 -3.69
CA LEU A 67 11.68 4.59 -2.76
C LEU A 67 13.16 4.42 -3.13
N ASN A 68 14.01 4.61 -2.13
CA ASN A 68 15.45 4.48 -2.24
C ASN A 68 15.99 3.57 -1.13
N SER A 69 16.94 2.70 -1.48
CA SER A 69 17.68 1.84 -0.53
C SER A 69 19.06 1.54 -1.13
N SER A 70 19.99 0.99 -0.36
CA SER A 70 21.32 0.62 -0.86
C SER A 70 21.28 -0.42 -1.99
N GLU A 71 20.24 -1.25 -2.00
CA GLU A 71 20.05 -2.36 -2.95
C GLU A 71 18.96 -2.07 -3.99
N LEU A 72 18.31 -0.90 -3.91
CA LEU A 72 17.17 -0.54 -4.76
C LEU A 72 17.46 0.75 -5.52
N ALA A 73 17.46 0.67 -6.85
CA ALA A 73 17.46 1.86 -7.70
C ALA A 73 16.20 2.71 -7.41
N PRO A 74 16.26 4.05 -7.54
CA PRO A 74 15.14 4.93 -7.27
C PRO A 74 13.86 4.45 -7.95
N THR A 75 12.90 3.96 -7.16
CA THR A 75 11.68 3.34 -7.67
C THR A 75 10.50 4.23 -7.36
N GLU A 76 9.81 4.68 -8.40
CA GLU A 76 8.63 5.51 -8.26
C GLU A 76 7.46 4.70 -7.68
N VAL A 77 6.80 5.27 -6.67
CA VAL A 77 5.66 4.64 -6.02
C VAL A 77 4.55 5.63 -5.71
N TYR A 78 3.36 5.07 -5.59
CA TYR A 78 2.11 5.77 -5.38
C TYR A 78 1.31 5.02 -4.32
N ASP A 79 0.73 5.75 -3.38
CA ASP A 79 -0.11 5.15 -2.35
C ASP A 79 -1.11 6.13 -1.76
N ARG A 80 -2.20 5.60 -1.20
CA ARG A 80 -3.21 6.36 -0.48
C ARG A 80 -3.05 6.12 1.02
N ILE A 81 -2.90 7.23 1.76
CA ILE A 81 -2.89 7.23 3.22
C ILE A 81 -4.12 7.95 3.78
N VAL A 82 -4.47 7.58 5.01
CA VAL A 82 -5.51 8.20 5.83
C VAL A 82 -4.81 9.00 6.93
N VAL A 83 -5.11 10.28 6.99
CA VAL A 83 -4.67 11.19 8.05
C VAL A 83 -5.83 11.36 9.02
N LEU A 84 -5.62 10.94 10.27
CA LEU A 84 -6.58 11.10 11.37
C LEU A 84 -6.63 12.56 11.82
N ALA A 85 -7.73 12.93 12.51
CA ALA A 85 -7.86 14.25 13.12
C ALA A 85 -6.64 14.61 13.99
N GLY A 86 -5.96 15.71 13.66
CA GLY A 86 -4.75 16.16 14.34
C GLY A 86 -3.44 15.53 13.84
N GLY A 87 -3.49 14.63 12.86
CA GLY A 87 -2.31 14.08 12.20
C GLY A 87 -1.57 15.11 11.34
N HIS A 88 -0.25 14.96 11.21
CA HIS A 88 0.57 15.80 10.34
C HIS A 88 0.28 15.50 8.87
N TRP A 89 0.10 16.51 8.01
CA TRP A 89 -0.09 16.28 6.58
C TRP A 89 1.25 16.06 5.88
N PRO A 90 1.44 15.01 5.05
CA PRO A 90 2.70 14.80 4.34
C PRO A 90 2.99 15.98 3.41
N ARG A 91 4.28 16.28 3.21
CA ARG A 91 4.71 17.37 2.33
C ARG A 91 5.68 16.89 1.25
N PRO A 92 5.63 17.46 0.04
CA PRO A 92 6.70 17.26 -0.95
C PRO A 92 8.06 17.63 -0.35
N GLY A 93 9.06 16.79 -0.58
CA GLY A 93 10.40 16.86 0.01
C GLY A 93 10.55 16.14 1.35
N GLU A 94 9.46 15.68 1.97
CA GLU A 94 9.53 14.90 3.21
C GLU A 94 10.12 13.51 2.95
N GLN A 95 10.97 13.06 3.86
CA GLN A 95 11.52 11.70 3.86
C GLN A 95 10.78 10.85 4.88
N LEU A 96 10.18 9.77 4.40
CA LEU A 96 9.41 8.81 5.18
C LEU A 96 10.16 7.49 5.24
N THR A 97 10.15 6.84 6.39
CA THR A 97 10.63 5.46 6.51
C THR A 97 9.61 4.53 5.86
N ALA A 98 10.09 3.62 5.03
CA ALA A 98 9.27 2.63 4.35
C ALA A 98 9.97 1.27 4.33
N PHE A 99 9.20 0.25 4.01
CA PHE A 99 9.66 -1.12 3.82
C PHE A 99 9.18 -1.62 2.47
N TYR A 100 9.96 -2.47 1.81
CA TYR A 100 9.57 -3.05 0.53
C TYR A 100 9.97 -4.52 0.45
N LEU A 101 9.28 -5.29 -0.38
CA LEU A 101 9.72 -6.63 -0.75
C LEU A 101 10.74 -6.57 -1.89
N PRO A 102 11.95 -7.15 -1.73
CA PRO A 102 12.92 -7.27 -2.82
C PRO A 102 12.31 -7.86 -4.09
N GLY A 103 12.59 -7.22 -5.23
CA GLY A 103 12.02 -7.61 -6.53
C GLY A 103 10.56 -7.19 -6.76
N LYS A 104 9.88 -6.59 -5.77
CA LYS A 104 8.47 -6.12 -5.88
C LYS A 104 8.26 -4.69 -5.36
N ALA A 105 9.33 -3.90 -5.23
CA ALA A 105 9.30 -2.57 -4.61
C ALA A 105 8.20 -1.64 -5.14
N ALA A 106 7.91 -1.66 -6.45
CA ALA A 106 6.89 -0.80 -7.05
C ALA A 106 5.44 -1.13 -6.64
N THR A 107 5.18 -2.34 -6.13
CA THR A 107 3.81 -2.83 -5.86
C THR A 107 3.61 -3.37 -4.44
N HIS A 108 4.69 -3.77 -3.77
CA HIS A 108 4.65 -4.36 -2.43
C HIS A 108 5.62 -3.61 -1.54
N TRP A 109 5.11 -2.52 -0.97
CA TRP A 109 5.81 -1.67 -0.04
C TRP A 109 4.83 -1.11 1.00
N TRP A 110 5.38 -0.61 2.09
CA TRP A 110 4.63 -0.21 3.27
C TRP A 110 5.32 0.98 3.92
N LEU A 111 4.53 1.93 4.41
CA LEU A 111 5.06 2.97 5.28
C LEU A 111 5.28 2.42 6.69
N GLU A 112 6.28 2.96 7.38
CA GLU A 112 6.36 2.80 8.82
C GLU A 112 5.11 3.39 9.49
N PRO A 113 4.47 2.69 10.43
CA PRO A 113 3.37 3.24 11.21
C PRO A 113 3.78 4.55 11.89
N ARG A 114 3.00 5.61 11.67
CA ARG A 114 3.23 6.93 12.28
C ARG A 114 2.01 7.40 13.04
N ALA A 115 2.24 8.16 14.11
CA ALA A 115 1.16 8.72 14.92
C ALA A 115 0.26 9.63 14.07
N GLY A 116 -1.04 9.32 14.06
CA GLY A 116 -2.05 10.07 13.31
C GLY A 116 -2.20 9.65 11.84
N TRP A 117 -1.46 8.64 11.37
CA TRP A 117 -1.57 8.10 10.01
C TRP A 117 -2.02 6.64 10.04
N ASN A 118 -2.99 6.29 9.21
CA ASN A 118 -3.32 4.90 8.87
C ASN A 118 -3.12 4.74 7.35
N ALA A 119 -2.48 3.67 6.87
CA ALA A 119 -2.49 3.40 5.42
C ALA A 119 -3.63 2.45 5.06
N TYR A 120 -4.10 2.55 3.82
CA TYR A 120 -5.35 1.95 3.34
C TYR A 120 -5.16 0.55 2.74
#